data_AF-X0V1W2-F1
#
_entry.id   AF-X0V1W2-F1
#
_cell.length_a   1.000
_cell.length_b   1.000
_cell.length_c   1.000
_cell.angle_alpha   90.00
_cell.angle_beta   90.00
_cell.angle_gamma   90.00
#
_symmetry.space_group_name_H-M   'P 1'
#
loop_
_entity.id
_entity.type
_entity.pdbx_description
1 polymer ?
#
loop_
_entity_poly.entity_id
_entity_poly.type
_entity_poly.pdbx_seq_one_letter_code
_entity_poly.pdbx_strand_id
1 'polypeptide(L)' 'VPFLVIDMVIASTLMSMGMMMLPPSMISMPFKILLFVMVDGWHLVIRSLVESFG' A
#
# COMPACT_ATOMS: atom_id res chain seq x y z
N VAL A 1 -6.93 -2.29 4.04
CA VAL A 1 -6.11 -2.19 5.28
C VAL A 1 -4.60 -2.17 5.02
N PRO A 2 -3.97 -3.13 4.31
CA PRO A 2 -2.50 -3.18 4.21
C PRO A 2 -1.88 -1.92 3.59
N PHE A 3 -2.50 -1.34 2.55
CA PHE A 3 -2.01 -0.09 1.94
C PHE A 3 -2.08 1.13 2.87
N LEU A 4 -3.08 1.20 3.76
CA LEU A 4 -3.19 2.28 4.73
C LEU A 4 -2.10 2.19 5.80
N VAL A 5 -1.73 0.97 6.19
CA VAL A 5 -0.60 0.75 7.10
C VAL A 5 0.70 1.27 6.48
N ILE A 6 0.93 0.98 5.20
CA ILE A 6 2.09 1.52 4.46
C ILE A 6 2.06 3.06 4.47
N ASP A 7 0.92 3.67 4.17
CA ASP A 7 0.80 5.13 4.14
C ASP A 7 1.09 5.77 5.50
N MET A 8 0.55 5.22 6.59
CA MET A 8 0.78 5.75 7.95
C MET A 8 2.23 5.58 8.42
N VAL A 9 2.87 4.45 8.09
CA VAL A 9 4.28 4.20 8.43
C VAL A 9 5.19 5.16 7.65
N ILE A 10 4.95 5.34 6.36
CA ILE A 10 5.75 6.24 5.53
C ILE A 10 5.51 7.71 5.93
N ALA A 11 4.28 8.11 6.21
CA ALA A 11 3.99 9.45 6.70
C ALA A 11 4.67 9.75 8.04
N SER A 12 4.58 8.84 9.02
CA SER A 12 5.18 9.04 10.36
C SER A 12 6.71 9.05 10.33
N THR A 13 7.33 8.21 9.48
CA THR A 13 8.79 8.23 9.29
C THR A 13 9.27 9.52 8.61
N LEU A 14 8.58 10.00 7.57
CA LEU A 14 8.90 11.28 6.93
C LEU A 14 8.73 12.48 7.85
N MET A 15 7.66 12.49 8.66
CA MET A 15 7.45 13.51 9.68
C MET A 15 8.57 13.47 10.74
N SER A 16 8.99 12.29 11.17
CA SER A 16 10.11 12.13 12.11
C SER A 16 11.45 12.61 11.53
N MET A 17 11.62 12.59 10.21
CA MET A 17 12.80 13.12 9.52
C MET A 17 12.72 14.63 9.26
N GLY A 18 11.60 15.29 9.62
CA GLY A 18 11.38 16.71 9.33
C GLY A 18 11.04 17.01 7.88
N MET A 19 10.76 16.00 7.05
CA MET A 19 10.51 16.16 5.61
C MET A 19 9.02 16.41 5.32
N MET A 20 8.54 17.62 5.66
CA MET A 20 7.13 18.01 5.51
C MET A 20 6.71 18.35 4.08
N MET A 21 7.67 18.69 3.21
CA MET A 21 7.40 19.16 1.84
C MET A 21 7.37 18.05 0.79
N LEU A 22 7.86 16.85 1.13
CA LEU A 22 7.79 15.70 0.26
C LEU A 22 6.46 14.99 0.50
N PRO A 23 5.56 14.89 -0.50
CA PRO A 23 4.30 14.21 -0.33
C PRO A 23 4.55 12.72 -0.05
N PRO A 24 4.11 12.17 1.11
CA PRO A 24 4.36 10.78 1.50
C PRO A 24 3.83 9.76 0.49
N SER A 25 2.82 10.13 -0.28
CA SER A 25 2.22 9.30 -1.33
C SER A 25 3.22 8.90 -2.42
N MET A 26 4.12 9.80 -2.85
CA MET A 26 5.12 9.46 -3.86
C MET A 26 6.06 8.35 -3.38
N ILE A 27 6.40 8.38 -2.09
CA ILE A 27 7.26 7.37 -1.48
C ILE A 27 6.47 6.09 -1.23
N SER A 28 5.18 6.15 -0.87
CA SER A 28 4.38 4.96 -0.58
C SER A 28 3.96 4.16 -1.81
N MET A 29 3.82 4.78 -2.98
CA MET A 29 3.41 4.11 -4.22
C MET A 29 4.27 2.90 -4.61
N PRO A 30 5.61 2.98 -4.71
CA PRO A 30 6.42 1.82 -5.04
C PRO A 30 6.27 0.67 -4.03
N PHE A 31 6.20 0.96 -2.72
CA PHE A 31 6.01 -0.08 -1.70
C PHE A 31 4.65 -0.77 -1.80
N LYS A 32 3.59 -0.01 -2.11
CA LYS A 32 2.25 -0.59 -2.35
C LYS A 32 2.26 -1.54 -3.53
N ILE A 33 2.88 -1.14 -4.64
CA ILE A 33 2.99 -1.98 -5.83
C ILE A 33 3.81 -3.23 -5.52
N LEU A 34 4.94 -3.08 -4.83
CA LEU A 34 5.81 -4.19 -4.46
C LEU A 34 5.07 -5.19 -3.55
N LEU A 35 4.39 -4.72 -2.49
CA LEU A 35 3.58 -5.57 -1.63
C LEU A 35 2.48 -6.28 -2.43
N PHE A 36 1.78 -5.55 -3.31
CA PHE A 36 0.68 -6.12 -4.08
C PHE A 36 1.14 -7.20 -5.07
N VAL A 37 2.31 -7.05 -5.69
CA VAL A 37 2.89 -8.07 -6.57
C VAL A 37 3.42 -9.26 -5.77
N MET A 38 4.07 -9.01 -4.63
CA MET A 38 4.66 -10.07 -3.79
C MET A 38 3.64 -11.05 -3.22
N VAL A 39 2.41 -10.59 -2.99
CA VAL A 39 1.31 -11.43 -2.47
C VAL A 39 0.40 -11.99 -3.55
N ASP A 40 0.77 -11.84 -4.83
CA ASP A 40 -0.09 -12.15 -5.97
C ASP A 40 -1.50 -11.52 -5.84
N GLY A 41 -1.51 -10.22 -5.54
CA GLY A 41 -2.72 -9.49 -5.16
C GLY A 41 -3.81 -9.48 -6.22
N TRP A 42 -3.47 -9.55 -7.51
CA TRP A 42 -4.46 -9.66 -8.58
C TRP A 42 -5.23 -10.99 -8.50
N HIS A 43 -4.53 -12.11 -8.29
CA HIS A 43 -5.18 -13.41 -8.15
C HIS A 43 -6.10 -13.43 -6.92
N LEU A 44 -5.63 -12.92 -5.78
CA LEU A 44 -6.42 -12.84 -4.55
C LEU A 44 -7.71 -12.03 -4.76
N VAL A 45 -7.62 -10.84 -5.36
CA VAL A 45 -8.79 -9.97 -5.57
C VAL A 45 -9.80 -10.63 -6.52
N ILE A 46 -9.34 -11.16 -7.65
CA ILE A 46 -10.24 -11.80 -8.63
C ILE A 46 -10.92 -13.03 -8.03
N ARG A 47 -10.14 -13.89 -7.34
CA ARG A 47 -10.68 -15.07 -6.68
C ARG A 47 -11.75 -14.70 -5.65
N SER A 48 -11.45 -13.72 -4.79
CA SER A 48 -12.40 -13.23 -3.77
C SER A 48 -13.70 -12.73 -4.40
N LEU A 49 -13.61 -12.03 -5.54
CA LEU A 49 -14.78 -11.54 -6.26
C LEU A 49 -15.61 -12.70 -6.82
N VAL A 50 -14.98 -13.66 -7.52
CA VAL A 50 -15.68 -14.82 -8.09
C VAL A 50 -16.35 -15.65 -6.99
N GLU A 51 -15.66 -15.91 -5.89
CA GLU A 51 -16.20 -16.63 -4.72
C GLU A 51 -17.36 -15.88 -4.05
N SER A 52 -17.42 -14.55 -4.16
CA SER A 52 -18.51 -13.76 -3.59
C SER A 52 -19.82 -13.80 -4.41
N PHE A 53 -19.77 -14.22 -5.68
CA PHE A 53 -20.95 -14.27 -6.57
C PHE A 53 -21.52 -15.68 -6.77
N GLY A 54 -20.81 -16.73 -6.35
CA GLY A 54 -21.25 -18.14 -6.40
C GLY A 54 -21.94 -18.57 -5.12
#